data_AF-A0A359MMR8-F1
#
_entry.id   AF-A0A359MMR8-F1
#
_cell.length_a   1.000
_cell.length_b   1.000
_cell.length_c   1.000
_cell.angle_alpha   90.00
_cell.angle_beta   90.00
_cell.angle_gamma   90.00
#
_symmetry.space_group_name_H-M   'P 1'
#
loop_
_entity.id
_entity.type
_entity.pdbx_description
1 polymer ?
#
loop_
_entity_poly.entity_id
_entity_poly.type
_entity_poly.pdbx_seq_one_letter_code
_entity_poly.pdbx_strand_id
1 'polypeptide(L)'
;DNTAIQLLNNAKMYYAMDYVIKNAPAYKDYPIIAASTYDSYGTESIDDFVTIKDEITEADLAKLQSYNNYLYLYTITGKQLKEWLEWSASAYETILFNNNWSNKTISKLMEETGLKSLLREEWLNDWSSFYIFDGIDYVINPTVEPRYDISGNKISVNERIKSLTYNGKKVT
;
A
#
# COMPACT_ATOMS: atom_id res chain seq x y z
N ASP A 1 2.96 7.22 2.51
CA ASP A 1 1.90 7.98 1.83
C ASP A 1 2.50 9.27 1.26
N ASN A 2 2.10 9.67 0.06
CA ASN A 2 2.51 10.92 -0.58
C ASN A 2 1.27 11.68 -1.06
N THR A 3 1.41 12.98 -1.35
CA THR A 3 0.25 13.81 -1.71
C THR A 3 -0.51 13.31 -2.95
N ALA A 4 0.18 12.67 -3.89
CA ALA A 4 -0.42 12.20 -5.14
C ALA A 4 -1.32 10.97 -4.92
N ILE A 5 -0.85 9.96 -4.20
CA ILE A 5 -1.67 8.78 -3.89
C ILE A 5 -2.80 9.14 -2.91
N GLN A 6 -2.56 10.06 -1.98
CA GLN A 6 -3.59 10.60 -1.10
C GLN A 6 -4.70 11.31 -1.89
N LEU A 7 -4.35 12.09 -2.92
CA LEU A 7 -5.32 12.70 -3.84
C LEU A 7 -6.16 11.64 -4.56
N LEU A 8 -5.50 10.60 -5.10
CA LEU A 8 -6.18 9.49 -5.79
C LEU A 8 -7.18 8.78 -4.87
N ASN A 9 -6.75 8.41 -3.67
CA ASN A 9 -7.60 7.72 -2.71
C ASN A 9 -8.76 8.59 -2.22
N ASN A 10 -8.54 9.88 -1.99
CA ASN A 10 -9.60 10.82 -1.63
C ASN A 10 -10.67 10.92 -2.74
N ALA A 11 -10.24 11.00 -4.01
CA ALA A 11 -11.16 11.00 -5.14
C ALA A 11 -11.97 9.70 -5.22
N LYS A 12 -11.32 8.54 -5.02
CA LYS A 12 -11.99 7.22 -4.98
C LYS A 12 -13.04 7.14 -3.86
N MET A 13 -12.68 7.55 -2.64
CA MET A 13 -13.61 7.54 -1.51
C MET A 13 -14.79 8.49 -1.73
N TYR A 14 -14.53 9.70 -2.23
CA TYR A 14 -15.59 10.68 -2.52
C TYR A 14 -16.59 10.13 -3.55
N TYR A 15 -16.09 9.60 -4.66
CA TYR A 15 -16.94 9.00 -5.69
C TYR A 15 -17.71 7.79 -5.17
N ALA A 16 -17.04 6.89 -4.44
CA ALA A 16 -17.68 5.70 -3.88
C ALA A 16 -18.81 6.08 -2.89
N MET A 17 -18.61 7.12 -2.08
CA MET A 17 -19.62 7.59 -1.13
C MET A 17 -20.88 8.11 -1.84
N ASP A 18 -20.71 8.95 -2.85
CA ASP A 18 -21.83 9.43 -3.68
C ASP A 18 -22.54 8.28 -4.41
N TYR A 19 -21.77 7.35 -4.98
CA TYR A 19 -22.30 6.19 -5.69
C TYR A 19 -23.14 5.29 -4.77
N VAL A 20 -22.63 4.97 -3.57
CA VAL A 20 -23.34 4.11 -2.59
C VAL A 20 -24.66 4.75 -2.16
N ILE A 21 -24.67 6.04 -1.86
CA ILE A 21 -25.88 6.77 -1.45
C ILE A 21 -26.97 6.68 -2.53
N LYS A 22 -26.59 6.84 -3.80
CA LYS A 22 -27.53 6.89 -4.93
C LYS A 22 -27.97 5.51 -5.42
N ASN A 23 -27.05 4.54 -5.45
CA ASN A 23 -27.24 3.28 -6.19
C ASN A 23 -27.26 2.04 -5.29
N ALA A 24 -26.68 2.10 -4.09
CA ALA A 24 -26.55 0.95 -3.20
C ALA A 24 -26.84 1.31 -1.72
N PRO A 25 -28.04 1.86 -1.41
CA PRO A 25 -28.35 2.44 -0.11
C PRO A 25 -28.30 1.44 1.06
N ALA A 26 -28.32 0.13 0.78
CA ALA A 26 -28.08 -0.92 1.78
C ALA A 26 -26.71 -0.82 2.46
N TYR A 27 -25.72 -0.17 1.81
CA TYR A 27 -24.36 0.00 2.33
C TYR A 27 -24.05 1.44 2.76
N LYS A 28 -25.05 2.34 2.80
CA LYS A 28 -24.82 3.78 3.07
C LYS A 28 -24.11 4.09 4.40
N ASP A 29 -24.24 3.19 5.38
CA ASP A 29 -23.67 3.32 6.71
C ASP A 29 -22.36 2.52 6.86
N TYR A 30 -21.86 1.89 5.79
CA TYR A 30 -20.61 1.15 5.81
C TYR A 30 -19.42 2.13 5.72
N PRO A 31 -18.33 1.86 6.45
CA PRO A 31 -17.06 2.54 6.22
C PRO A 31 -16.61 2.38 4.77
N ILE A 32 -16.13 3.47 4.16
CA ILE A 32 -15.49 3.46 2.84
C ILE A 32 -14.00 3.65 3.06
N ILE A 33 -13.23 2.72 2.50
CA ILE A 33 -11.77 2.65 2.61
C ILE A 33 -11.24 2.55 1.20
N ALA A 34 -10.28 3.40 0.85
CA ALA A 34 -9.57 3.29 -0.42
C ALA A 34 -8.35 2.39 -0.26
N ALA A 35 -8.04 1.62 -1.30
CA ALA A 35 -6.81 0.85 -1.43
C ALA A 35 -6.27 1.08 -2.84
N SER A 36 -5.01 1.51 -2.95
CA SER A 36 -4.36 1.78 -4.23
C SER A 36 -2.91 1.35 -4.22
N THR A 37 -2.41 0.91 -5.38
CA THR A 37 -0.98 0.79 -5.67
C THR A 37 -0.55 1.98 -6.53
N TYR A 38 0.76 2.22 -6.65
CA TYR A 38 1.28 3.14 -7.66
C TYR A 38 1.24 2.47 -9.04
N ASP A 39 0.80 3.22 -10.05
CA ASP A 39 0.92 2.81 -11.46
C ASP A 39 2.32 3.15 -12.00
N SER A 40 2.89 4.28 -11.58
CA SER A 40 4.25 4.73 -11.91
C SER A 40 5.17 4.70 -10.69
N TYR A 41 6.18 3.82 -10.70
CA TYR A 41 7.11 3.61 -9.58
C TYR A 41 8.54 3.25 -10.03
N GLY A 42 8.93 3.68 -11.23
CA GLY A 42 10.30 3.56 -11.74
C GLY A 42 10.58 2.30 -12.53
N THR A 43 9.53 1.57 -12.95
CA THR A 43 9.69 0.30 -13.69
C THR A 43 9.92 0.53 -15.16
N GLU A 44 9.21 1.50 -15.76
CA GLU A 44 9.34 1.79 -17.20
C GLU A 44 10.59 2.63 -17.51
N SER A 45 10.94 3.57 -16.63
CA SER A 45 12.14 4.41 -16.76
C SER A 45 12.51 5.11 -15.45
N ILE A 46 13.65 5.80 -15.40
CA ILE A 46 14.04 6.63 -14.23
C ILE A 46 13.09 7.81 -13.98
N ASP A 47 12.29 8.20 -14.98
CA ASP A 47 11.32 9.29 -14.90
C ASP A 47 9.88 8.78 -14.67
N ASP A 48 9.71 7.47 -14.47
CA ASP A 48 8.41 6.82 -14.22
C ASP A 48 7.94 7.04 -12.78
N PHE A 49 7.72 8.30 -12.45
CA PHE A 49 7.20 8.74 -11.16
C PHE A 49 6.19 9.88 -11.36
N VAL A 50 5.25 10.00 -10.44
CA VAL A 50 4.32 11.13 -10.39
C VAL A 50 4.92 12.24 -9.52
N THR A 51 5.14 13.41 -10.12
CA THR A 51 5.54 14.61 -9.39
C THR A 51 4.60 15.75 -9.76
N ILE A 52 3.71 16.12 -8.85
CA ILE A 52 2.79 17.24 -9.03
C ILE A 52 3.46 18.50 -8.48
N LYS A 53 3.55 19.57 -9.29
CA LYS A 53 4.07 20.88 -8.90
C LYS A 53 3.08 21.96 -9.33
N ASP A 54 2.74 22.85 -8.40
CA ASP A 54 1.88 24.03 -8.58
C ASP A 54 0.43 23.73 -9.02
N GLU A 55 0.25 23.15 -10.20
CA GLU A 55 -1.04 22.81 -10.81
C GLU A 55 -1.12 21.30 -11.13
N ILE A 56 -2.34 20.78 -11.22
CA ILE A 56 -2.59 19.39 -11.63
C ILE A 56 -2.88 19.37 -13.13
N THR A 57 -2.07 18.65 -13.89
CA THR A 57 -2.26 18.49 -15.34
C THR A 57 -2.95 17.16 -15.67
N GLU A 58 -3.52 17.05 -16.87
CA GLU A 58 -4.08 15.79 -17.36
C GLU A 58 -3.02 14.69 -17.47
N ALA A 59 -1.77 15.06 -17.78
CA ALA A 59 -0.64 14.12 -17.79
C ALA A 59 -0.34 13.57 -16.38
N ASP A 60 -0.46 14.39 -15.33
CA ASP A 60 -0.29 13.91 -13.95
C ASP A 60 -1.39 12.90 -13.58
N LEU A 61 -2.63 13.18 -13.99
CA LEU A 61 -3.76 12.28 -13.76
C LEU A 61 -3.59 10.94 -14.50
N ALA A 62 -3.10 10.97 -15.74
CA ALA A 62 -2.85 9.76 -16.53
C ALA A 62 -1.76 8.87 -15.94
N LYS A 63 -0.81 9.43 -15.19
CA LYS A 63 0.22 8.66 -14.45
C LYS A 63 -0.26 8.15 -13.09
N LEU A 64 -1.26 8.81 -12.49
CA LEU A 64 -1.83 8.38 -11.21
C LEU A 64 -2.79 7.20 -11.36
N GLN A 65 -3.54 7.18 -12.46
CA GLN A 65 -4.47 6.12 -12.75
C GLN A 65 -4.48 5.87 -14.25
N SER A 66 -4.19 4.63 -14.61
CA SER A 66 -4.19 4.19 -16.00
C SER A 66 -5.53 4.46 -16.68
N TYR A 67 -5.45 4.92 -17.93
CA TYR A 67 -6.62 5.25 -18.73
C TYR A 67 -7.56 4.04 -18.86
N ASN A 68 -8.87 4.30 -18.77
CA ASN A 68 -9.94 3.30 -18.91
C ASN A 68 -10.00 2.21 -17.83
N ASN A 69 -9.48 2.48 -16.63
CA ASN A 69 -9.69 1.62 -15.46
C ASN A 69 -10.99 1.96 -14.72
N TYR A 70 -11.72 0.92 -14.33
CA TYR A 70 -12.91 1.04 -13.50
C TYR A 70 -12.55 1.11 -12.02
N LEU A 71 -13.34 1.86 -11.26
CA LEU A 71 -13.34 1.74 -9.80
C LEU A 71 -14.21 0.54 -9.42
N TYR A 72 -13.62 -0.39 -8.66
CA TYR A 72 -14.33 -1.53 -8.11
C TYR A 72 -14.62 -1.30 -6.63
N LEU A 73 -15.86 -1.57 -6.22
CA LEU A 73 -16.29 -1.49 -4.83
C LEU A 73 -16.65 -2.89 -4.33
N TYR A 74 -15.95 -3.33 -3.28
CA TYR A 74 -16.16 -4.63 -2.66
C TYR A 74 -16.54 -4.47 -1.19
N THR A 75 -17.34 -5.40 -0.68
CA THR A 75 -17.55 -5.54 0.77
C THR A 75 -16.57 -6.57 1.32
N ILE A 76 -15.82 -6.19 2.35
CA ILE A 76 -14.87 -7.07 3.04
C ILE A 76 -15.07 -6.97 4.55
N THR A 77 -14.71 -8.03 5.26
CA THR A 77 -14.66 -8.04 6.73
C THR A 77 -13.42 -7.31 7.24
N GLY A 78 -13.44 -6.83 8.48
CA GLY A 78 -12.26 -6.24 9.11
C GLY A 78 -11.07 -7.22 9.20
N LYS A 79 -11.36 -8.51 9.37
CA LYS A 79 -10.37 -9.58 9.26
C LYS A 79 -9.71 -9.63 7.88
N GLN A 80 -10.49 -9.60 6.79
CA GLN A 80 -9.93 -9.60 5.43
C GLN A 80 -9.10 -8.35 5.17
N LEU A 81 -9.56 -7.18 5.61
CA LEU A 81 -8.79 -5.93 5.52
C LEU A 81 -7.45 -6.05 6.26
N LYS A 82 -7.45 -6.61 7.47
CA LYS A 82 -6.21 -6.82 8.24
C LYS A 82 -5.26 -7.76 7.50
N GLU A 83 -5.73 -8.87 6.94
CA GLU A 83 -4.86 -9.78 6.19
C GLU A 83 -4.27 -9.11 4.93
N TRP A 84 -5.02 -8.25 4.25
CA TRP A 84 -4.51 -7.48 3.11
C TRP A 84 -3.42 -6.48 3.53
N LEU A 85 -3.64 -5.77 4.63
CA LEU A 85 -2.62 -4.89 5.24
C LEU A 85 -1.38 -5.67 5.68
N GLU A 86 -1.52 -6.88 6.23
CA GLU A 86 -0.39 -7.75 6.58
C GLU A 86 0.42 -8.15 5.33
N TRP A 87 -0.23 -8.33 4.19
CA TRP A 87 0.47 -8.60 2.93
C TRP A 87 1.24 -7.38 2.46
N SER A 88 0.65 -6.18 2.42
CA SER A 88 1.39 -4.96 2.07
C SER A 88 2.50 -4.64 3.09
N ALA A 89 2.29 -4.94 4.37
CA ALA A 89 3.32 -4.81 5.41
C ALA A 89 4.49 -5.79 5.24
N SER A 90 4.35 -6.81 4.38
CA SER A 90 5.44 -7.72 4.04
C SER A 90 6.49 -7.10 3.13
N ALA A 91 6.24 -5.90 2.57
CA ALA A 91 7.24 -5.16 1.82
C ALA A 91 8.39 -4.64 2.70
N TYR A 92 8.12 -4.38 3.99
CA TYR A 92 9.12 -3.86 4.92
C TYR A 92 10.10 -4.93 5.38
N GLU A 93 11.36 -4.54 5.58
CA GLU A 93 12.41 -5.42 6.09
C GLU A 93 12.25 -5.72 7.58
N THR A 94 12.65 -6.92 8.02
CA THR A 94 12.68 -7.25 9.46
C THR A 94 13.89 -6.57 10.11
N ILE A 95 13.65 -5.47 10.81
CA ILE A 95 14.73 -4.55 11.23
C ILE A 95 15.68 -5.12 12.30
N LEU A 96 15.26 -6.12 13.08
CA LEU A 96 16.04 -6.69 14.18
C LEU A 96 17.02 -7.79 13.76
N PHE A 97 16.97 -8.26 12.51
CA PHE A 97 17.87 -9.31 12.02
C PHE A 97 18.77 -8.79 10.91
N ASN A 98 19.93 -9.41 10.75
CA ASN A 98 20.78 -9.20 9.57
C ASN A 98 20.35 -10.24 8.54
N ASN A 99 19.76 -9.76 7.45
CA ASN A 99 19.34 -10.62 6.35
C ASN A 99 20.47 -10.70 5.33
N ASN A 100 20.65 -11.89 4.74
CA ASN A 100 21.60 -12.09 3.66
C ASN A 100 20.94 -11.67 2.36
N TRP A 101 21.49 -10.65 1.71
CA TRP A 101 21.00 -10.14 0.44
C TRP A 101 21.64 -10.87 -0.73
N SER A 102 20.84 -11.31 -1.69
CA SER A 102 21.33 -11.99 -2.90
C SER A 102 21.98 -11.01 -3.89
N ASN A 103 21.49 -9.76 -3.91
CA ASN A 103 21.98 -8.67 -4.72
C ASN A 103 23.29 -8.14 -4.13
N LYS A 104 24.40 -8.52 -4.77
CA LYS A 104 25.76 -8.16 -4.34
C LYS A 104 26.00 -6.65 -4.28
N THR A 105 25.38 -5.87 -5.17
CA THR A 105 25.53 -4.42 -5.20
C THR A 105 24.92 -3.78 -3.95
N ILE A 106 23.70 -4.18 -3.60
CA ILE A 106 23.02 -3.67 -2.39
C ILE A 106 23.70 -4.20 -1.12
N SER A 107 24.08 -5.49 -1.09
CA SER A 107 24.85 -6.07 0.03
C SER A 107 26.11 -5.26 0.32
N LYS A 108 26.90 -4.99 -0.73
CA LYS A 108 28.12 -4.19 -0.60
C LYS A 108 27.84 -2.75 -0.15
N LEU A 109 26.80 -2.11 -0.67
CA LEU A 109 26.42 -0.76 -0.26
C LEU A 109 26.03 -0.69 1.22
N MET A 110 25.27 -1.68 1.72
CA MET A 110 24.90 -1.77 3.13
C MET A 110 26.13 -2.02 4.03
N GLU A 111 27.07 -2.85 3.58
CA GLU A 111 28.35 -3.07 4.29
C GLU A 111 29.19 -1.79 4.36
N GLU A 112 29.32 -1.04 3.27
CA GLU A 112 30.13 0.17 3.20
C GLU A 112 29.52 1.35 3.98
N THR A 113 28.19 1.47 3.98
CA THR A 113 27.48 2.60 4.61
C THR A 113 27.02 2.31 6.04
N GLY A 114 26.94 1.03 6.44
CA GLY A 114 26.31 0.60 7.68
C GLY A 114 24.78 0.79 7.70
N LEU A 115 24.17 1.15 6.56
CA LEU A 115 22.73 1.31 6.44
C LEU A 115 22.04 -0.02 6.14
N LYS A 116 20.77 -0.14 6.51
CA LYS A 116 19.89 -1.25 6.11
C LYS A 116 18.81 -0.75 5.17
N SER A 117 18.44 -1.56 4.20
CA SER A 117 17.23 -1.32 3.42
C SER A 117 16.00 -1.34 4.34
N LEU A 118 15.08 -0.42 4.10
CA LEU A 118 13.76 -0.43 4.73
C LEU A 118 12.83 -1.48 4.09
N LEU A 119 13.10 -1.85 2.84
CA LEU A 119 12.30 -2.80 2.07
C LEU A 119 13.03 -4.14 1.95
N ARG A 120 12.25 -5.23 1.93
CA ARG A 120 12.75 -6.57 1.64
C ARG A 120 13.22 -6.64 0.19
N GLU A 121 14.28 -7.41 -0.04
CA GLU A 121 14.92 -7.53 -1.35
C GLU A 121 13.95 -7.92 -2.46
N GLU A 122 13.06 -8.89 -2.21
CA GLU A 122 12.07 -9.37 -3.18
C GLU A 122 11.10 -8.27 -3.65
N TRP A 123 10.89 -7.23 -2.85
CA TRP A 123 9.97 -6.11 -3.14
C TRP A 123 10.62 -4.97 -3.92
N LEU A 124 11.94 -4.98 -4.13
CA LEU A 124 12.61 -3.83 -4.76
C LEU A 124 12.22 -3.60 -6.22
N ASN A 125 11.86 -4.66 -6.93
CA ASN A 125 11.58 -4.60 -8.37
C ASN A 125 10.09 -4.76 -8.72
N ASP A 126 9.25 -5.13 -7.75
CA ASP A 126 7.83 -5.36 -7.98
C ASP A 126 7.02 -4.82 -6.80
N TRP A 127 6.37 -3.68 -7.04
CA TRP A 127 5.52 -2.99 -6.07
C TRP A 127 4.04 -3.19 -6.37
N SER A 128 3.70 -4.01 -7.37
CA SER A 128 2.31 -4.20 -7.85
C SER A 128 1.35 -4.70 -6.76
N SER A 129 1.89 -5.35 -5.74
CA SER A 129 1.14 -5.89 -4.60
C SER A 129 1.27 -5.05 -3.31
N PHE A 130 1.92 -3.88 -3.39
CA PHE A 130 2.04 -2.95 -2.28
C PHE A 130 0.89 -1.94 -2.30
N TYR A 131 -0.09 -2.16 -1.43
CA TYR A 131 -1.26 -1.28 -1.34
C TYR A 131 -1.11 -0.26 -0.22
N ILE A 132 -1.57 0.95 -0.53
CA ILE A 132 -1.71 2.09 0.38
C ILE A 132 -3.19 2.26 0.66
N PHE A 133 -3.54 2.35 1.94
CA PHE A 133 -4.91 2.37 2.41
C PHE A 133 -5.24 3.69 3.10
N ASP A 134 -6.36 4.29 2.70
CA ASP A 134 -6.89 5.52 3.30
C ASP A 134 -8.31 5.33 3.84
N GLY A 135 -8.65 6.15 4.82
CA GLY A 135 -9.89 6.05 5.60
C GLY A 135 -9.72 5.25 6.89
N ILE A 136 -8.53 4.71 7.16
CA ILE A 136 -8.18 3.95 8.36
C ILE A 136 -6.83 4.40 8.91
N ASP A 137 -6.64 4.23 10.20
CA ASP A 137 -5.34 4.36 10.85
C ASP A 137 -4.81 2.98 11.22
N TYR A 138 -3.51 2.76 11.01
CA TYR A 138 -2.87 1.49 11.35
C TYR A 138 -1.40 1.68 11.74
N VAL A 139 -0.87 0.72 12.49
CA VAL A 139 0.53 0.71 12.93
C VAL A 139 1.19 -0.59 12.48
N ILE A 140 2.27 -0.47 11.70
CA ILE A 140 3.12 -1.58 11.28
C ILE A 140 4.27 -1.74 12.26
N ASN A 141 4.47 -2.96 12.76
CA ASN A 141 5.63 -3.36 13.52
C ASN A 141 6.54 -4.29 12.69
N PRO A 142 7.65 -3.78 12.12
CA PRO A 142 8.57 -4.57 11.32
C PRO A 142 9.61 -5.35 12.16
N THR A 143 9.44 -5.50 13.49
CA THR A 143 10.39 -6.24 14.33
C THR A 143 10.23 -7.76 14.27
N VAL A 144 9.20 -8.26 13.59
CA VAL A 144 8.91 -9.70 13.45
C VAL A 144 8.83 -10.07 11.97
N GLU A 145 9.04 -11.36 11.67
CA GLU A 145 8.88 -11.87 10.31
C GLU A 145 7.49 -11.54 9.74
N PRO A 146 7.39 -11.22 8.44
CA PRO A 146 6.12 -10.91 7.83
C PRO A 146 5.22 -12.14 7.78
N ARG A 147 3.91 -11.89 7.71
CA ARG A 147 2.93 -12.97 7.59
C ARG A 147 2.95 -13.62 6.20
N TYR A 148 3.16 -12.81 5.18
CA TYR A 148 3.10 -13.19 3.77
C TYR A 148 4.43 -12.96 3.07
N ASP A 149 4.69 -13.71 2.00
CA ASP A 149 5.70 -13.39 0.99
C ASP A 149 5.13 -12.45 -0.09
N ILE A 150 5.98 -12.01 -1.02
CA ILE A 150 5.54 -11.15 -2.14
C ILE A 150 4.41 -11.77 -2.99
N SER A 151 4.37 -13.09 -3.14
CA SER A 151 3.34 -13.81 -3.89
C SER A 151 2.04 -14.00 -3.11
N GLY A 152 1.95 -13.53 -1.87
CA GLY A 152 0.77 -13.65 -1.02
C GLY A 152 0.64 -15.02 -0.35
N ASN A 153 1.68 -15.87 -0.37
CA ASN A 153 1.68 -17.10 0.39
C ASN A 153 1.93 -16.80 1.87
N LYS A 154 1.19 -17.47 2.74
CA LYS A 154 1.37 -17.33 4.17
C LYS A 154 2.64 -18.09 4.62
N ILE A 155 3.62 -17.35 5.11
CA ILE A 155 4.92 -17.88 5.55
C ILE A 155 5.10 -17.85 7.07
N SER A 156 4.27 -17.10 7.79
CA SER A 156 4.29 -17.09 9.25
C SER A 156 2.91 -16.86 9.87
N VAL A 157 2.82 -17.03 11.19
CA VAL A 157 1.62 -16.69 11.99
C VAL A 157 1.72 -15.30 12.61
N ASN A 158 2.83 -14.60 12.40
CA ASN A 158 3.08 -13.28 13.00
C ASN A 158 2.07 -12.25 12.49
N GLU A 159 1.97 -11.16 13.24
CA GLU A 159 1.15 -10.01 12.89
C GLU A 159 1.98 -8.75 13.03
N ARG A 160 2.25 -8.09 11.91
CA ARG A 160 2.91 -6.79 11.86
C ARG A 160 1.91 -5.67 12.09
N ILE A 161 0.64 -5.83 11.75
CA ILE A 161 -0.41 -4.83 12.01
C ILE A 161 -0.82 -4.90 13.48
N LYS A 162 -0.29 -3.97 14.29
CA LYS A 162 -0.54 -3.91 15.75
C LYS A 162 -1.80 -3.17 16.14
N SER A 163 -2.20 -2.19 15.33
CA SER A 163 -3.46 -1.49 15.49
C SER A 163 -4.07 -1.24 14.12
N LEU A 164 -5.40 -1.24 14.08
CA LEU A 164 -6.21 -0.93 12.91
C LEU A 164 -7.51 -0.31 13.41
N THR A 165 -7.72 0.97 13.08
CA THR A 165 -8.87 1.75 13.52
C THR A 165 -9.52 2.50 12.38
N TYR A 166 -10.83 2.69 12.49
CA TYR A 166 -11.64 3.56 11.65
C TYR A 166 -12.31 4.59 12.56
N ASN A 167 -12.05 5.89 12.35
CA ASN A 167 -12.56 6.97 13.21
C ASN A 167 -12.33 6.70 14.71
N GLY A 168 -11.11 6.26 15.06
CA GLY A 168 -10.71 5.92 16.43
C GLY A 168 -11.33 4.63 17.01
N LYS A 169 -12.22 3.95 16.28
CA LYS A 169 -12.80 2.66 16.71
C LYS A 169 -12.03 1.51 16.09
N LYS A 170 -11.78 0.47 16.89
CA LYS A 170 -11.12 -0.75 16.41
C LYS A 170 -11.93 -1.41 15.30
N VAL A 171 -11.27 -1.74 14.20
CA VAL A 171 -11.85 -2.55 13.13
C VAL A 171 -11.87 -4.02 13.57
N THR A 172 -12.99 -4.69 13.37
CA THR A 172 -13.23 -6.10 13.75
C THR A 172 -13.50 -6.97 12.53
#